data_AF-A0A538HNX4-F1
#
_entry.id   AF-A0A538HNX4-F1
#
_cell.length_a   1.000
_cell.length_b   1.000
_cell.length_c   1.000
_cell.angle_alpha   90.00
_cell.angle_beta   90.00
_cell.angle_gamma   90.00
#
_symmetry.space_group_name_H-M   'P 1'
#
loop_
_entity.id
_entity.type
_entity.pdbx_description
1 polymer ?
#
loop_
_entity_poly.entity_id
_entity_poly.type
_entity_poly.pdbx_seq_one_letter_code
_entity_poly.pdbx_strand_id
1 'polypeptide(L)' 'MVPNSETLTPNQAARRDRVLDAALVLAAEGGYDAVQMRDVATRAQVALGTIYRYFASKDHLLAECQLEV' A
#
# COMPACT_ATOMS: atom_id res chain seq x y z
N MET A 1 6.18 -7.70 14.01
CA MET A 1 5.86 -8.85 13.15
C MET A 1 5.00 -8.34 12.02
N VAL A 2 5.59 -8.14 10.84
CA VAL A 2 4.83 -7.83 9.62
C VAL A 2 4.07 -9.11 9.27
N PRO A 3 2.74 -9.10 9.12
CA PRO A 3 2.03 -10.30 8.72
C PRO A 3 2.42 -10.66 7.29
N ASN A 4 3.06 -11.82 7.09
CA ASN A 4 3.26 -12.40 5.76
C ASN A 4 1.91 -12.52 5.07
N SER A 5 1.87 -12.20 3.78
CA SER A 5 0.68 -12.27 2.90
C SER A 5 -0.04 -13.62 2.99
N GLU A 6 0.68 -14.67 3.36
CA GLU A 6 0.22 -16.05 3.57
C GLU A 6 -0.76 -16.24 4.76
N THR A 7 -0.94 -15.22 5.63
CA THR A 7 -1.77 -15.31 6.85
C THR A 7 -2.91 -14.30 6.91
N LEU A 8 -3.12 -13.51 5.85
CA LEU A 8 -4.16 -12.49 5.83
C LEU A 8 -5.54 -13.11 5.62
N THR A 9 -6.52 -12.69 6.43
CA THR A 9 -7.93 -12.94 6.12
C THR A 9 -8.29 -12.29 4.77
N PRO A 10 -9.34 -12.74 4.06
CA PRO A 10 -9.75 -12.16 2.79
C PRO A 10 -9.96 -10.64 2.85
N ASN A 11 -10.53 -10.15 3.97
CA ASN A 11 -10.72 -8.71 4.20
C ASN A 11 -9.43 -7.94 4.45
N GLN A 12 -8.37 -8.58 4.93
CA GLN A 12 -7.07 -7.97 5.09
C GLN A 12 -6.31 -7.94 3.76
N ALA A 13 -6.40 -9.01 2.96
CA ALA A 13 -5.84 -9.06 1.61
C ALA A 13 -6.47 -7.95 0.73
N ALA A 14 -7.80 -7.88 0.65
CA ALA A 14 -8.50 -6.85 -0.13
C ALA A 14 -8.20 -5.41 0.32
N ARG A 15 -7.78 -5.20 1.58
CA ARG A 15 -7.29 -3.89 2.04
C ARG A 15 -5.86 -3.63 1.59
N ARG A 16 -4.99 -4.64 1.64
CA ARG A 16 -3.60 -4.56 1.15
C ARG A 16 -3.61 -4.24 -0.35
N ASP A 17 -4.42 -4.94 -1.13
CA ASP A 17 -4.48 -4.78 -2.59
C ASP A 17 -4.93 -3.36 -2.97
N ARG A 18 -5.99 -2.84 -2.33
CA ARG A 18 -6.42 -1.44 -2.54
C ARG A 18 -5.33 -0.41 -2.21
N VAL A 19 -4.45 -0.70 -1.24
CA VAL A 19 -3.33 0.18 -0.89
C VAL A 19 -2.25 0.13 -1.98
N LEU A 20 -1.95 -1.04 -2.52
CA LEU A 20 -0.99 -1.21 -3.63
C LEU A 20 -1.50 -0.54 -4.91
N ASP A 21 -2.77 -0.77 -5.27
CA ASP A 21 -3.42 -0.11 -6.41
C ASP A 21 -3.35 1.42 -6.28
N ALA A 22 -3.68 1.96 -5.11
CA ALA A 22 -3.63 3.40 -4.87
C ALA A 22 -2.20 3.96 -5.02
N ALA A 23 -1.19 3.23 -4.54
CA ALA A 23 0.20 3.63 -4.65
C ALA A 23 0.70 3.58 -6.09
N LEU A 24 0.33 2.54 -6.86
CA LEU A 24 0.66 2.40 -8.27
C LEU A 24 0.08 3.55 -9.09
N VAL A 25 -1.17 3.93 -8.85
CA VAL A 25 -1.77 5.04 -9.60
C VAL A 25 -1.10 6.37 -9.30
N LEU A 26 -0.82 6.67 -8.03
CA LEU A 26 -0.10 7.90 -7.67
C LEU A 26 1.32 7.92 -8.24
N ALA A 27 2.00 6.76 -8.27
CA ALA A 27 3.31 6.62 -8.88
C ALA A 27 3.25 6.84 -10.40
N ALA A 28 2.20 6.38 -11.07
CA ALA A 28 2.00 6.61 -12.50
C ALA A 28 1.70 8.08 -12.82
N GLU A 29 1.02 8.80 -11.93
CA GLU A 29 0.64 10.21 -12.11
C GLU A 29 1.83 11.18 -11.92
N GLY A 30 2.75 10.90 -10.98
CA GLY A 30 3.84 11.84 -10.67
C GLY A 30 5.11 11.22 -10.10
N GLY A 31 5.34 9.94 -10.37
CA GLY A 31 6.53 9.22 -9.94
C GLY A 31 6.61 9.04 -8.43
N TYR A 32 7.82 8.84 -7.92
CA TYR A 32 8.06 8.59 -6.51
C TYR A 32 7.46 9.70 -5.64
N ASP A 33 7.72 10.97 -5.93
CA ASP A 33 7.33 12.09 -5.06
C ASP A 33 5.82 12.26 -4.89
N ALA A 34 5.02 11.93 -5.91
CA ALA A 34 3.57 11.96 -5.83
C ALA A 34 2.98 10.93 -4.86
N VAL A 35 3.72 9.87 -4.54
CA VAL A 35 3.26 8.85 -3.58
C VAL A 35 3.46 9.35 -2.16
N GLN A 36 2.43 10.00 -1.62
CA GLN A 36 2.35 10.35 -0.21
C GLN A 36 1.49 9.34 0.55
N MET A 37 1.96 8.87 1.71
CA MET A 37 1.26 7.84 2.50
C MET A 37 -0.17 8.24 2.89
N ARG A 38 -0.43 9.54 3.09
CA ARG A 38 -1.78 10.06 3.38
C ARG A 38 -2.71 10.00 2.17
N ASP A 39 -2.19 10.28 0.99
CA ASP A 39 -2.95 10.26 -0.25
C ASP A 39 -3.28 8.82 -0.64
N VAL A 40 -2.32 7.90 -0.45
CA VAL A 40 -2.54 6.45 -0.58
C VAL A 40 -3.66 5.99 0.36
N ALA A 41 -3.60 6.36 1.65
CA ALA A 41 -4.64 6.00 2.63
C ALA A 41 -6.03 6.48 2.22
N THR A 42 -6.11 7.72 1.76
CA THR A 42 -7.35 8.35 1.30
C THR A 42 -7.91 7.62 0.09
N ARG A 43 -7.08 7.37 -0.92
CA ARG A 43 -7.47 6.70 -2.17
C ARG A 43 -7.86 5.23 -1.94
N ALA A 44 -7.12 4.52 -1.09
CA ALA A 44 -7.42 3.15 -0.71
C ALA A 44 -8.59 3.01 0.29
N GLN A 45 -9.15 4.13 0.78
CA GLN A 45 -10.20 4.19 1.79
C GLN A 45 -9.86 3.35 3.04
N VAL A 46 -8.65 3.57 3.58
CA VAL A 46 -8.17 2.95 4.81
C VAL A 46 -7.59 4.02 5.75
N ALA A 47 -7.56 3.73 7.04
CA ALA A 47 -6.87 4.61 7.99
C ALA A 47 -5.35 4.59 7.75
N LEU A 48 -4.67 5.71 7.93
CA LEU A 48 -3.21 5.80 7.79
C LEU A 48 -2.47 4.79 8.68
N GLY A 49 -2.93 4.60 9.93
CA GLY A 49 -2.36 3.57 10.82
C GLY A 49 -2.57 2.13 10.32
N THR A 50 -3.58 1.89 9.48
CA THR A 50 -3.75 0.59 8.82
C THR A 50 -2.70 0.39 7.73
N ILE A 51 -2.33 1.43 6.97
CA ILE A 51 -1.23 1.33 6.00
C ILE A 51 0.06 0.94 6.71
N TYR A 52 0.43 1.63 7.79
CA TYR A 52 1.67 1.35 8.51
C TYR A 52 1.72 -0.04 9.18
N ARG A 53 0.57 -0.73 9.32
CA ARG A 53 0.53 -2.12 9.74
C ARG A 53 1.02 -3.09 8.64
N TYR A 54 0.83 -2.73 7.38
CA TYR A 54 1.27 -3.51 6.22
C TYR A 54 2.62 -3.03 5.70
N PHE A 55 2.81 -1.72 5.60
CA PHE A 55 3.95 -1.10 4.94
C PHE A 55 4.64 -0.13 5.89
N ALA A 56 5.81 -0.56 6.40
CA ALA A 56 6.63 0.22 7.32
C ALA A 56 7.09 1.58 6.77
N SER A 57 7.21 1.73 5.44
CA SER A 57 7.63 2.96 4.79
C SER A 57 7.06 3.06 3.37
N LYS A 58 7.20 4.25 2.77
CA LYS A 58 6.93 4.49 1.34
C LYS A 58 7.79 3.60 0.44
N ASP A 59 9.07 3.44 0.78
CA ASP A 59 9.98 2.57 0.03
C ASP A 59 9.54 1.11 0.09
N HIS A 60 9.13 0.64 1.28
CA HIS A 60 8.61 -0.71 1.43
C HIS A 60 7.31 -0.89 0.62
N LEU A 61 6.40 0.08 0.65
CA LEU A 61 5.19 0.07 -0.18
C LEU A 61 5.51 -0.02 -1.68
N LEU A 62 6.42 0.80 -2.16
CA LEU A 62 6.77 0.84 -3.58
C LEU A 62 7.59 -0.38 -4.03
N ALA A 63 8.43 -0.93 -3.15
CA ALA A 63 9.12 -2.20 -3.42
C ALA A 63 8.11 -3.35 -3.58
N GLU A 64 7.09 -3.42 -2.73
CA GLU A 64 6.01 -4.40 -2.83
C GLU A 64 5.21 -4.24 -4.13
N CYS A 65 4.92 -3.00 -4.57
CA CYS A 65 4.27 -2.76 -5.86
C CYS A 65 5.07 -3.28 -7.06
N GLN A 66 6.41 -3.31 -6.98
CA GLN A 66 7.28 -3.82 -8.06
C GLN A 66 7.36 -5.35 -8.11
N LEU A 67 6.96 -6.04 -7.03
CA LEU A 67 7.00 -7.50 -6.95
C LEU A 67 5.74 -8.18 -7.52
N GLU A 68 4.69 -7.41 -7.82
CA GLU A 68 3.42 -7.94 -8.36
C GLU A 68 3.33 -7.94 -9.90
N VAL A 69 4.47 -7.96 -10.61
CA VAL A 69 4.58 -8.03 -12.09
C VAL A 69 5.06 -9.40 -12.58
#